data_AF-A0A1A3BST2-F1
#
_entry.id   AF-A0A1A3BST2-F1
#
_cell.length_a   1.000
_cell.length_b   1.000
_cell.length_c   1.000
_cell.angle_alpha   90.00
_cell.angle_beta   90.00
_cell.angle_gamma   90.00
#
_symmetry.space_group_name_H-M   'P 1'
#
loop_
_entity.id
_entity.type
_entity.pdbx_description
1 polymer ?
#
loop_
_entity_poly.entity_id
_entity_poly.type
_entity_poly.pdbx_seq_one_letter_code
_entity_poly.pdbx_strand_id
1 'polypeptide(L)' 'MAEHQMRTVPMSQPDTGALTAAALRNGGIDVAMVDELADFDTVDDLETVRRKCLADSRFLRATDSVRI' A
#
# COMPACT_ATOMS: atom_id res chain seq x y z
N MET A 1 25.62 -15.54 13.91
CA MET A 1 24.15 -15.70 13.87
C MET A 1 23.70 -15.27 12.49
N ALA A 2 23.17 -16.20 11.70
CA ALA A 2 22.86 -15.93 10.30
C ALA A 2 21.58 -15.10 10.21
N GLU A 3 21.70 -13.86 9.75
CA GLU A 3 20.60 -13.07 9.21
C GLU A 3 20.17 -13.72 7.88
N HIS A 4 19.37 -14.77 7.94
CA HIS A 4 18.75 -15.34 6.75
C HIS A 4 17.51 -14.49 6.41
N GLN A 5 17.83 -13.37 5.76
CA GLN A 5 16.96 -12.30 5.28
C GLN A 5 15.74 -12.82 4.52
N MET A 6 14.66 -12.02 4.55
CA MET A 6 13.47 -12.08 3.67
C MET A 6 13.78 -12.08 2.16
N ARG A 7 15.06 -12.18 1.77
CA ARG A 7 15.58 -12.08 0.39
C ARG A 7 15.11 -13.21 -0.52
N THR A 8 14.69 -14.34 0.05
CA THR A 8 14.19 -15.51 -0.69
C THR A 8 12.67 -15.63 -0.62
N VAL A 9 11.99 -14.79 0.16
CA VAL A 9 10.53 -14.76 0.20
C VAL A 9 10.06 -14.03 -1.06
N PRO A 10 9.28 -14.66 -1.94
CA PRO A 10 8.67 -13.95 -3.05
C PRO A 10 7.75 -12.88 -2.47
N MET A 11 8.18 -11.62 -2.57
CA MET A 11 7.31 -10.49 -2.26
C MET A 11 6.21 -10.41 -3.31
N SER A 12 5.16 -9.64 -3.00
CA SER A 12 4.07 -9.38 -3.93
C SER A 12 4.60 -9.01 -5.31
N GLN A 13 4.09 -9.70 -6.33
CA GLN A 13 4.27 -9.40 -7.74
C GLN A 13 3.17 -8.44 -8.23
N PRO A 14 3.34 -7.74 -9.36
CA PRO A 14 2.34 -6.80 -9.87
C PRO A 14 0.92 -7.39 -10.08
N ASP A 15 0.82 -8.70 -10.27
CA ASP A 15 -0.46 -9.41 -10.46
C ASP A 15 -1.08 -9.95 -9.16
N THR A 16 -0.41 -9.78 -8.01
CA THR A 16 -0.82 -10.37 -6.72
C THR A 16 -2.25 -9.98 -6.35
N GLY A 17 -2.62 -8.71 -6.53
CA GLY A 17 -3.97 -8.23 -6.24
C GLY A 17 -5.03 -8.90 -7.11
N ALA A 18 -4.78 -9.01 -8.41
CA ALA A 18 -5.70 -9.64 -9.36
C ALA A 18 -5.86 -11.14 -9.07
N LEU A 19 -4.76 -11.84 -8.81
CA LEU A 19 -4.77 -13.27 -8.46
C LEU A 19 -5.48 -13.52 -7.12
N THR A 20 -5.25 -12.66 -6.13
CA THR A 20 -5.93 -12.75 -4.83
C THR A 20 -7.43 -12.53 -4.97
N ALA A 21 -7.85 -11.49 -5.70
CA ALA A 21 -9.26 -11.21 -5.95
C ALA A 21 -9.96 -12.37 -6.69
N ALA A 22 -9.29 -12.97 -7.68
CA ALA A 22 -9.80 -14.14 -8.38
C ALA A 22 -9.93 -15.35 -7.45
N ALA A 23 -8.93 -15.62 -6.61
CA ALA A 23 -8.96 -16.72 -5.65
C ALA A 23 -10.10 -16.56 -4.63
N LEU A 24 -10.31 -15.36 -4.10
CA LEU A 24 -11.40 -15.05 -3.17
C LEU A 24 -12.78 -15.28 -3.81
N ARG A 25 -12.98 -14.76 -5.03
CA ARG A 25 -14.24 -14.94 -5.78
C ARG A 25 -14.51 -16.41 -6.11
N ASN A 26 -13.49 -17.16 -6.50
CA ASN A 26 -13.61 -18.61 -6.75
C ASN A 26 -13.95 -19.38 -5.46
N GLY A 27 -13.58 -18.85 -4.30
CA GLY A 27 -13.98 -19.35 -2.98
C GLY A 27 -15.39 -18.96 -2.54
N GLY A 28 -16.15 -18.24 -3.37
CA GLY A 28 -17.51 -17.78 -3.05
C GLY A 28 -17.57 -16.52 -2.19
N ILE A 29 -16.45 -15.81 -2.02
CA ILE A 29 -16.40 -14.54 -1.28
C ILE A 29 -16.75 -13.41 -2.25
N ASP A 30 -17.68 -12.54 -1.84
CA ASP A 30 -17.95 -11.30 -2.58
C ASP A 30 -16.82 -10.29 -2.37
N VAL A 31 -16.30 -9.75 -3.47
CA VAL A 31 -15.12 -8.88 -3.48
C VAL A 31 -15.46 -7.59 -4.22
N ALA A 32 -15.62 -6.51 -3.45
CA ALA A 32 -15.75 -5.15 -3.94
C ALA A 32 -14.37 -4.51 -4.15
N MET A 33 -14.16 -3.94 -5.34
CA MET A 33 -12.99 -3.11 -5.59
C MET A 33 -13.24 -1.70 -5.04
N VAL A 34 -12.21 -1.11 -4.44
CA VAL A 34 -12.20 0.28 -3.97
C VAL A 34 -11.22 1.09 -4.80
N ASP A 35 -11.20 2.41 -4.61
CA ASP A 35 -10.21 3.27 -5.24
C ASP A 35 -8.79 2.82 -4.89
N GLU A 36 -7.95 2.70 -5.92
CA GLU A 36 -6.55 2.37 -5.75
C GLU A 36 -5.83 3.53 -5.06
N LEU A 37 -5.07 3.21 -4.01
CA LEU A 37 -4.27 4.16 -3.25
C LEU A 37 -2.80 3.98 -3.62
N ALA A 38 -2.04 5.07 -3.57
CA ALA A 38 -0.60 5.01 -3.76
C ALA A 38 0.07 4.42 -2.52
N ASP A 39 1.07 3.58 -2.74
CA ASP A 39 1.95 3.09 -1.68
C ASP A 39 2.76 4.24 -1.06
N PHE A 40 3.19 4.03 0.18
CA PHE A 40 4.01 4.98 0.93
C PHE A 40 5.19 4.23 1.56
N ASP A 41 6.28 4.12 0.80
CA ASP A 41 7.46 3.39 1.22
C ASP A 41 8.57 4.33 1.70
N THR A 42 8.63 5.54 1.13
CA THR A 42 9.70 6.50 1.34
C THR A 42 9.18 7.92 1.56
N VAL A 43 10.06 8.81 2.00
CA VAL A 43 9.73 10.23 2.19
C VAL A 43 9.34 10.90 0.85
N ASP A 44 9.86 10.42 -0.27
CA ASP A 44 9.57 10.97 -1.61
C ASP A 44 8.11 10.72 -2.03
N ASP A 45 7.44 9.73 -1.43
CA ASP A 45 6.03 9.40 -1.71
C ASP A 45 5.05 10.34 -0.98
N LEU A 46 5.54 11.15 -0.02
CA LEU A 46 4.70 11.95 0.87
C LEU A 46 3.79 12.91 0.09
N GLU A 47 4.30 13.59 -0.93
CA GLU A 47 3.51 14.58 -1.65
C GLU A 47 2.32 13.93 -2.37
N THR A 48 2.56 12.75 -2.96
CA THR A 48 1.52 11.98 -3.65
C THR A 48 0.40 11.56 -2.70
N VAL A 49 0.75 11.08 -1.51
CA VAL A 49 -0.24 10.68 -0.51
C VAL A 49 -0.94 11.88 0.12
N ARG A 50 -0.23 12.98 0.42
CA ARG A 50 -0.81 14.21 0.97
C ARG A 50 -1.89 14.80 0.06
N ARG A 51 -1.69 14.80 -1.26
CA ARG A 51 -2.68 15.30 -2.23
C ARG A 51 -4.00 14.51 -2.23
N LYS A 52 -4.00 13.27 -1.72
CA LYS A 52 -5.19 12.42 -1.60
C LYS A 52 -5.86 12.50 -0.22
N CYS A 53 -5.20 13.11 0.75
CA CYS A 53 -5.72 13.25 2.11
C CYS A 53 -6.72 14.39 2.23
N LEU A 54 -7.72 14.19 3.10
CA LEU A 54 -8.53 15.30 3.61
C LEU A 54 -7.66 16.29 4.40
N ALA A 55 -8.04 17.56 4.37
CA ALA A 55 -7.29 18.64 5.01
C ALA A 55 -7.13 18.48 6.53
N ASP A 56 -8.03 17.77 7.20
CA ASP A 56 -7.98 17.49 8.63
C ASP A 56 -7.47 16.09 8.97
N SER A 57 -6.99 15.33 7.98
CA SER A 57 -6.51 13.96 8.20
C SER A 57 -5.31 13.92 9.14
N ARG A 58 -5.22 12.83 9.91
CA ARG A 58 -4.08 12.60 10.81
C ARG A 58 -2.77 12.47 10.04
N PHE A 59 -2.79 11.92 8.83
CA PHE A 59 -1.61 11.77 8.00
C PHE A 59 -1.05 13.13 7.56
N LEU A 60 -1.93 14.04 7.10
CA LEU A 60 -1.51 15.38 6.71
C LEU A 60 -0.93 16.15 7.91
N ARG A 61 -1.61 16.11 9.06
CA ARG A 61 -1.13 16.77 10.30
C ARG A 61 0.20 16.21 10.80
N ALA A 62 0.38 14.89 10.77
CA ALA A 62 1.60 14.25 11.26
C ALA A 62 2.79 14.51 10.34
N THR A 63 2.54 14.71 9.05
CA THR A 63 3.62 14.89 8.08
C THR A 63 3.93 16.35 7.79
N ASP A 64 3.10 17.32 8.17
CA ASP A 64 3.21 18.75 7.81
C ASP A 64 4.61 19.37 8.03
N SER A 65 5.32 18.97 9.09
CA SER A 65 6.67 19.48 9.37
C SER A 65 7.77 18.88 8.49
N VAL A 66 7.49 17.81 7.75
CA VAL A 66 8.45 17.15 6.85
C VAL A 66 8.52 17.95 5.56
N ARG A 67 9.68 18.60 5.37
CA ARG A 67 10.03 19.27 4.12
C ARG A 67 10.50 18.22 3.11
N ILE A 68 9.93 18.31 1.92
CA ILE A 68 10.25 17.51 0.74
C ILE A 68 10.74 18.49 -0.31
#